data_AF-A0A6J0LN52-F1
#
_entry.id   AF-A0A6J0LN52-F1
#
_cell.length_a   1.000
_cell.length_b   1.000
_cell.length_c   1.000
_cell.angle_alpha   90.00
_cell.angle_beta   90.00
_cell.angle_gamma   90.00
#
_symmetry.space_group_name_H-M   'P 1'
#
loop_
_entity.id
_entity.type
_entity.pdbx_description
1 polymer ?
#
loop_
_entity_poly.entity_id
_entity_poly.type
_entity_poly.pdbx_seq_one_letter_code
_entity_poly.pdbx_strand_id
1 'polypeptide(L)'
;MPISYPISEFVVADTGVFWDIAYCPIPSGLDPETIYQNMKQSLKNMGYYGKLSIFAYGDENQNPKDIETGGIKCVFAGDEQTRVNKILHDLTFWGIRRKNEERRANVMVISGSKFEDELYVKFLGYLRSLNTNILLAQPEDLPNPGDEASGTLLRNVSEVWLWKSLATGEKPIYRSGSLQDVDDASACSKKSQGVGDDVSG
;
A
#
# COMPACT_ATOMS: atom_id res chain seq x y z
N MET A 1 10.59 16.99 21.11
CA MET A 1 9.82 17.60 20.00
C MET A 1 9.11 16.48 19.27
N PRO A 2 7.78 16.54 19.05
CA PRO A 2 7.14 15.54 18.22
C PRO A 2 7.55 15.77 16.76
N ILE A 3 7.92 14.70 16.08
CA ILE A 3 8.25 14.70 14.66
C ILE A 3 6.95 15.00 13.91
N SER A 4 6.84 16.20 13.35
CA SER A 4 5.80 16.56 12.40
C SER A 4 6.02 15.72 11.13
N TYR A 5 5.34 14.59 11.00
CA TYR A 5 5.32 13.78 9.79
C TYR A 5 4.70 14.60 8.64
N PRO A 6 5.36 14.74 7.47
CA PRO A 6 4.79 15.45 6.34
C PRO A 6 3.81 14.53 5.60
N ILE A 7 2.67 14.22 6.23
CA ILE A 7 1.52 13.66 5.52
C ILE A 7 1.06 14.66 4.44
N SER A 8 1.34 15.96 4.63
CA SER A 8 0.95 17.08 3.78
C SER A 8 1.49 17.05 2.33
N GLU A 9 2.62 16.41 2.04
CA GLU A 9 3.32 16.67 0.78
C GLU A 9 2.96 15.72 -0.36
N PHE A 10 2.42 14.55 -0.04
CA PHE A 10 1.96 13.55 -1.00
C PHE A 10 0.46 13.64 -1.33
N VAL A 11 -0.28 14.47 -0.59
CA VAL A 11 -1.73 14.68 -0.71
C VAL A 11 -2.17 14.99 -2.14
N VAL A 12 -1.41 15.84 -2.83
CA VAL A 12 -1.71 16.29 -4.20
C VAL A 12 -0.81 15.64 -5.25
N ALA A 13 0.07 14.72 -4.86
CA ALA A 13 0.93 14.01 -5.79
C ALA A 13 0.13 12.97 -6.60
N ASP A 14 0.44 12.86 -7.89
CA ASP A 14 -0.19 11.85 -8.75
C ASP A 14 0.08 10.43 -8.24
N THR A 15 -0.93 9.58 -8.34
CA THR A 15 -0.86 8.17 -7.94
C THR A 15 -0.81 7.28 -9.18
N GLY A 16 0.29 6.55 -9.32
CA GLY A 16 0.41 5.44 -10.28
C GLY A 16 0.09 4.12 -9.61
N VAL A 17 -0.90 3.39 -10.12
CA VAL A 17 -1.26 2.04 -9.65
C VAL A 17 -0.73 1.03 -10.65
N PHE A 18 0.04 0.07 -10.15
CA PHE A 18 0.67 -1.00 -10.91
C PHE A 18 0.08 -2.31 -10.44
N TRP A 19 -0.86 -2.82 -11.21
CA TRP A 19 -1.76 -3.87 -10.80
C TRP A 19 -1.45 -5.16 -11.55
N ASP A 20 -0.93 -6.15 -10.85
CA ASP A 20 -0.81 -7.51 -11.37
C ASP A 20 -2.18 -8.19 -11.35
N ILE A 21 -2.89 -8.14 -12.48
CA ILE A 21 -4.26 -8.67 -12.58
C ILE A 21 -4.28 -10.21 -12.62
N ALA A 22 -3.15 -10.86 -12.89
CA ALA A 22 -3.05 -12.32 -12.85
C ALA A 22 -3.06 -12.83 -11.39
N TYR A 23 -2.45 -12.08 -10.46
CA TYR A 23 -2.48 -12.39 -9.03
C TYR A 23 -3.67 -11.77 -8.29
N CYS A 24 -4.14 -10.61 -8.73
CA CYS A 24 -5.27 -9.90 -8.14
C CYS A 24 -6.37 -9.71 -9.20
N PRO A 25 -7.09 -10.78 -9.60
CA PRO A 25 -8.10 -10.67 -10.66
C PRO A 25 -9.27 -9.79 -10.23
N ILE A 26 -10.03 -9.30 -11.23
CA ILE A 26 -11.31 -8.61 -11.02
C ILE A 26 -12.23 -9.50 -10.16
N PRO A 27 -12.67 -9.05 -8.97
CA PRO A 27 -13.57 -9.82 -8.14
C PRO A 27 -14.92 -10.08 -8.83
N SER A 28 -15.54 -11.22 -8.52
CA SER A 28 -16.85 -11.56 -9.08
C SER A 28 -17.89 -10.49 -8.78
N GLY A 29 -18.67 -10.12 -9.80
CA GLY A 29 -19.71 -9.09 -9.69
C GLY A 29 -19.21 -7.65 -9.79
N LEU A 30 -17.91 -7.44 -9.97
CA LEU A 30 -17.34 -6.12 -10.28
C LEU A 30 -16.91 -6.05 -11.75
N ASP A 31 -16.96 -4.84 -12.29
CA ASP A 31 -16.42 -4.48 -13.59
C ASP A 31 -15.25 -3.48 -13.43
N PRO A 32 -14.39 -3.30 -14.46
CA PRO A 32 -13.24 -2.42 -14.38
C PRO A 32 -13.57 -0.96 -14.05
N GLU A 33 -14.71 -0.44 -14.52
CA GLU A 33 -15.10 0.94 -14.23
C GLU A 33 -15.49 1.09 -12.77
N THR A 34 -16.27 0.14 -12.23
CA THR A 34 -16.60 0.11 -10.80
C THR A 34 -15.34 0.03 -9.94
N ILE A 35 -14.38 -0.83 -10.31
CA ILE A 35 -13.09 -0.93 -9.60
C ILE A 35 -12.33 0.40 -9.65
N TYR A 36 -12.23 1.04 -10.83
CA TYR A 36 -11.57 2.34 -10.96
C TYR A 36 -12.19 3.39 -10.01
N GLN A 37 -13.52 3.48 -9.96
CA GLN A 37 -14.20 4.43 -9.07
C GLN A 37 -13.98 4.09 -7.59
N ASN A 38 -14.03 2.80 -7.23
CA ASN A 38 -13.81 2.34 -5.87
C ASN A 38 -12.38 2.64 -5.40
N MET A 39 -11.36 2.33 -6.20
CA MET A 39 -9.96 2.67 -5.88
C MET A 39 -9.78 4.18 -5.72
N LYS A 40 -10.34 4.96 -6.67
CA LYS A 40 -10.27 6.43 -6.62
C LYS A 40 -10.91 6.98 -5.35
N GLN A 41 -12.07 6.44 -4.94
CA GLN A 41 -12.75 6.87 -3.74
C GLN A 41 -12.01 6.45 -2.47
N SER A 42 -11.50 5.22 -2.41
CA SER A 42 -10.69 4.72 -1.29
C SER A 42 -9.44 5.58 -1.08
N LEU A 43 -8.66 5.81 -2.14
CA LEU A 43 -7.48 6.66 -2.11
C LEU A 43 -7.81 8.09 -1.67
N LYS A 44 -8.91 8.67 -2.19
CA LYS A 44 -9.37 10.00 -1.79
C LYS A 44 -9.72 10.06 -0.30
N ASN A 45 -10.41 9.05 0.22
CA ASN A 45 -10.76 8.96 1.65
C ASN A 45 -9.50 8.87 2.54
N MET A 46 -8.42 8.30 2.02
CA MET A 46 -7.13 8.25 2.71
C MET A 46 -6.28 9.52 2.55
N GLY A 47 -6.75 10.50 1.77
CA GLY A 47 -6.09 11.79 1.59
C GLY A 47 -5.22 11.90 0.34
N TYR A 48 -5.33 10.97 -0.61
CA TYR A 48 -4.66 11.01 -1.90
C TYR A 48 -5.59 11.62 -2.95
N TYR A 49 -5.40 12.90 -3.26
CA TYR A 49 -6.25 13.69 -4.16
C TYR A 49 -5.62 13.97 -5.53
N GLY A 50 -4.38 13.53 -5.76
CA GLY A 50 -3.71 13.67 -7.05
C GLY A 50 -4.36 12.84 -8.17
N LYS A 51 -3.87 12.99 -9.40
CA LYS A 51 -4.42 12.24 -10.54
C LYS A 51 -4.12 10.75 -10.39
N LEU A 52 -5.13 9.92 -10.59
CA LEU A 52 -5.01 8.46 -10.61
C LEU A 52 -4.71 7.95 -12.03
N SER A 53 -3.66 7.15 -12.17
CA SER A 53 -3.35 6.39 -13.40
C SER A 53 -3.18 4.92 -13.05
N ILE A 54 -3.99 4.04 -13.65
CA ILE A 54 -3.94 2.60 -13.37
C ILE A 54 -3.40 1.85 -14.58
N PHE A 55 -2.43 0.98 -14.33
CA PHE A 55 -1.83 0.09 -15.30
C PHE A 55 -2.08 -1.36 -14.84
N ALA A 56 -2.93 -2.08 -15.56
CA ALA A 56 -3.24 -3.49 -15.31
C ALA A 56 -2.31 -4.38 -16.15
N TYR A 57 -1.50 -5.17 -15.46
CA TYR A 57 -0.49 -6.05 -16.03
C TYR A 57 -0.99 -7.48 -16.05
N GLY A 58 -1.13 -8.02 -17.25
CA GLY A 58 -1.79 -9.29 -17.51
C GLY A 58 -0.99 -10.23 -18.39
N ASP A 59 -1.37 -11.50 -18.38
CA ASP A 59 -0.87 -12.49 -19.34
C ASP A 59 -1.47 -12.25 -20.73
N GLU A 60 -0.82 -12.75 -21.78
CA GLU A 60 -1.29 -12.64 -23.18
C GLU A 60 -2.69 -13.25 -23.44
N ASN A 61 -3.18 -14.08 -22.52
CA ASN A 61 -4.48 -14.73 -22.61
C ASN A 61 -5.66 -13.82 -22.22
N GLN A 62 -5.39 -12.63 -21.66
CA GLN A 62 -6.42 -11.69 -21.26
C GLN A 62 -6.79 -10.73 -22.40
N ASN A 63 -8.08 -10.43 -22.54
CA ASN A 63 -8.58 -9.52 -23.56
C ASN A 63 -8.62 -8.08 -23.01
N PRO A 64 -7.91 -7.11 -23.62
CA PRO A 64 -7.89 -5.73 -23.13
C PRO A 64 -9.26 -5.09 -23.04
N LYS A 65 -10.21 -5.46 -23.91
CA LYS A 65 -11.56 -4.87 -23.88
C LYS A 65 -12.32 -5.17 -22.60
N ASP A 66 -11.94 -6.22 -21.88
CA ASP A 66 -12.61 -6.66 -20.66
C ASP A 66 -12.02 -5.98 -19.41
N ILE A 67 -10.93 -5.22 -19.57
CA ILE A 67 -10.17 -4.62 -18.47
C ILE A 67 -9.97 -3.10 -18.68
N GLU A 68 -9.78 -2.65 -19.92
CA GLU A 68 -9.55 -1.25 -20.23
C GLU A 68 -10.81 -0.40 -20.06
N THR A 69 -10.63 0.76 -19.44
CA THR A 69 -11.63 1.83 -19.36
C THR A 69 -10.91 3.17 -19.42
N GLY A 70 -11.63 4.29 -19.41
CA GLY A 70 -11.05 5.65 -19.42
C GLY A 70 -10.02 5.90 -18.30
N GLY A 71 -10.02 5.09 -17.24
CA GLY A 71 -9.10 5.16 -16.11
C GLY A 71 -8.08 4.01 -15.97
N ILE A 72 -8.23 2.91 -16.71
CA ILE A 72 -7.38 1.70 -16.59
C ILE A 72 -6.80 1.37 -17.96
N LYS A 73 -5.48 1.22 -18.03
CA LYS A 73 -4.76 0.80 -19.24
C LYS A 73 -4.22 -0.61 -19.07
N CYS A 74 -4.36 -1.45 -20.08
CA CYS A 74 -3.76 -2.77 -20.07
C CYS A 74 -2.32 -2.74 -20.56
N VAL A 75 -1.48 -3.56 -19.92
CA VAL A 75 -0.12 -3.84 -20.32
C VAL A 75 0.05 -5.34 -20.33
N PHE A 76 -0.04 -5.96 -21.50
CA PHE A 76 0.20 -7.39 -21.63
C PHE A 76 1.69 -7.66 -21.58
N ALA A 77 2.07 -8.56 -20.69
CA ALA A 77 3.46 -8.86 -20.44
C ALA A 77 3.62 -10.38 -20.31
N GLY A 78 3.61 -11.06 -21.46
CA GLY A 78 4.11 -12.43 -21.63
C GLY A 78 3.79 -13.40 -20.50
N ASP A 79 4.83 -14.11 -20.07
CA ASP A 79 4.80 -14.96 -18.89
C ASP A 79 4.96 -14.16 -17.58
N GLU A 80 4.84 -14.86 -16.46
CA GLU A 80 4.95 -14.28 -15.14
C GLU A 80 6.24 -13.47 -14.92
N GLN A 81 7.39 -14.02 -15.31
CA GLN A 81 8.68 -13.35 -15.09
C GLN A 81 8.76 -12.04 -15.89
N THR A 82 8.25 -12.06 -17.12
CA THR A 82 8.17 -10.89 -17.99
C THR A 82 7.25 -9.83 -17.38
N ARG A 83 6.10 -10.24 -16.84
CA ARG A 83 5.17 -9.35 -16.15
C ARG A 83 5.79 -8.69 -14.92
N VAL A 84 6.40 -9.47 -14.03
CA VAL A 84 7.06 -8.94 -12.83
C VAL A 84 8.16 -7.95 -13.22
N ASN A 85 9.02 -8.30 -14.18
CA ASN A 85 10.07 -7.41 -14.66
C ASN A 85 9.50 -6.11 -15.24
N LYS A 86 8.39 -6.19 -16.00
CA LYS A 86 7.72 -5.03 -16.58
C LYS A 86 7.12 -4.12 -15.51
N ILE A 87 6.48 -4.68 -14.49
CA ILE A 87 5.95 -3.93 -13.33
C ILE A 87 7.09 -3.19 -12.63
N LEU A 88 8.17 -3.88 -12.26
CA LEU A 88 9.32 -3.28 -11.58
C LEU A 88 9.98 -2.18 -12.42
N HIS A 89 10.12 -2.40 -13.73
CA HIS A 89 10.63 -1.41 -14.66
C HIS A 89 9.76 -0.14 -14.72
N ASP A 90 8.44 -0.29 -14.87
CA ASP A 90 7.54 0.85 -15.00
C ASP A 90 7.37 1.61 -13.68
N LEU A 91 7.39 0.90 -12.54
CA LEU A 91 7.45 1.48 -11.20
C LEU A 91 8.68 2.38 -11.04
N THR A 92 9.84 1.86 -11.44
CA THR A 92 11.12 2.59 -11.41
C THR A 92 11.04 3.83 -12.28
N PHE A 93 10.55 3.68 -13.52
CA PHE A 93 10.45 4.78 -14.47
C PHE A 93 9.47 5.86 -13.98
N TRP A 94 8.37 5.48 -13.34
CA TRP A 94 7.46 6.42 -12.71
C TRP A 94 8.17 7.24 -11.63
N GLY A 95 8.86 6.59 -10.68
CA GLY A 95 9.58 7.28 -9.62
C GLY A 95 10.66 8.22 -10.16
N ILE A 96 11.51 7.74 -11.09
CA ILE A 96 12.60 8.54 -11.68
C ILE A 96 12.05 9.76 -12.41
N ARG A 97 11.02 9.57 -13.25
CA ARG A 97 10.44 10.67 -14.02
C ARG A 97 9.89 11.76 -13.09
N ARG A 98 9.14 11.38 -12.05
CA ARG A 98 8.58 12.33 -11.09
C ARG A 98 9.67 13.07 -10.32
N LYS A 99 10.71 12.36 -9.88
CA LYS A 99 11.89 12.97 -9.26
C LYS A 99 12.57 13.99 -10.17
N ASN A 100 12.76 13.66 -11.44
CA ASN A 100 13.37 14.56 -12.43
C ASN A 100 12.50 15.79 -12.73
N GLU A 101 11.18 15.67 -12.58
CA GLU A 101 10.24 16.79 -12.61
C GLU A 101 10.20 17.59 -11.30
N GLU A 102 11.07 17.28 -10.32
CA GLU A 102 11.06 17.81 -8.95
C GLU A 102 9.71 17.61 -8.23
N ARG A 103 9.00 16.55 -8.61
CA ARG A 103 7.68 16.20 -8.09
C ARG A 103 7.73 15.00 -7.17
N ARG A 104 6.92 15.06 -6.12
CA ARG A 104 6.58 13.89 -5.33
C ARG A 104 5.66 12.96 -6.11
N ALA A 105 5.67 11.69 -5.76
CA ALA A 105 4.86 10.67 -6.39
C ALA A 105 4.20 9.77 -5.35
N ASN A 106 2.99 9.30 -5.63
CA ASN A 106 2.43 8.13 -4.98
C ASN A 106 2.53 6.95 -5.94
N VAL A 107 2.87 5.79 -5.40
CA VAL A 107 2.89 4.52 -6.11
C VAL A 107 2.11 3.50 -5.30
N MET A 108 1.19 2.80 -5.94
CA MET A 108 0.51 1.65 -5.38
C MET A 108 0.87 0.40 -6.18
N VAL A 109 1.38 -0.62 -5.49
CA VAL A 109 1.62 -1.94 -6.09
C VAL A 109 0.51 -2.89 -5.62
N ILE A 110 -0.19 -3.51 -6.57
CA ILE A 110 -1.24 -4.50 -6.28
C ILE A 110 -0.73 -5.84 -6.80
N SER A 111 -0.35 -6.74 -5.89
CA SER A 111 0.40 -7.94 -6.27
C SER A 111 0.37 -9.06 -5.23
N GLY A 112 0.69 -10.30 -5.65
CA GLY A 112 0.72 -11.50 -4.80
C GLY A 112 2.04 -11.75 -4.04
N SER A 113 2.23 -12.98 -3.53
CA SER A 113 3.30 -13.38 -2.58
C SER A 113 4.74 -13.24 -3.06
N LYS A 114 4.99 -13.06 -4.36
CA LYS A 114 6.35 -12.91 -4.89
C LYS A 114 7.00 -11.56 -4.59
N PHE A 115 6.28 -10.68 -3.91
CA PHE A 115 6.72 -9.34 -3.53
C PHE A 115 7.01 -9.25 -2.02
N GLU A 116 7.54 -10.32 -1.42
CA GLU A 116 7.90 -10.36 0.00
C GLU A 116 9.37 -10.71 0.25
N ASP A 117 10.18 -10.86 -0.80
CA ASP A 117 11.59 -11.18 -0.67
C ASP A 117 12.47 -9.95 -0.31
N GLU A 118 13.71 -10.22 0.12
CA GLU A 118 14.65 -9.18 0.52
C GLU A 118 14.97 -8.19 -0.60
N LEU A 119 14.95 -8.65 -1.87
CA LEU A 119 15.22 -7.81 -3.03
C LEU A 119 14.09 -6.81 -3.24
N TYR A 120 12.84 -7.24 -3.06
CA TYR A 120 11.68 -6.38 -3.13
C TYR A 120 11.70 -5.31 -2.03
N VAL A 121 12.02 -5.69 -0.79
CA VAL A 121 12.15 -4.71 0.31
C VAL A 121 13.22 -3.65 0.00
N LYS A 122 14.37 -4.07 -0.54
CA LYS A 122 15.42 -3.13 -1.00
C LYS A 122 14.92 -2.24 -2.14
N PHE A 123 14.17 -2.81 -3.08
CA PHE A 123 13.56 -2.08 -4.18
C PHE A 123 12.56 -1.00 -3.70
N LEU A 124 11.71 -1.33 -2.72
CA LEU A 124 10.83 -0.33 -2.08
C LEU A 124 11.64 0.78 -1.41
N GLY A 125 12.72 0.43 -0.70
CA GLY A 125 13.64 1.41 -0.13
C GLY A 125 14.26 2.34 -1.18
N TYR A 126 14.63 1.79 -2.35
CA TYR A 126 15.08 2.57 -3.49
C TYR A 126 14.00 3.54 -4.01
N LEU A 127 12.76 3.08 -4.22
CA LEU A 127 11.66 3.95 -4.65
C LEU A 127 11.43 5.11 -3.69
N ARG A 128 11.51 4.89 -2.37
CA ARG A 128 11.40 5.99 -1.38
C ARG A 128 12.48 7.04 -1.55
N SER A 129 13.71 6.63 -1.85
CA SER A 129 14.82 7.56 -2.14
C SER A 129 14.60 8.42 -3.40
N LEU A 130 13.56 8.10 -4.19
CA LEU A 130 13.09 8.90 -5.31
C LEU A 130 11.96 9.88 -4.93
N ASN A 131 11.76 10.21 -3.65
CA ASN A 131 10.64 11.02 -3.16
C ASN A 131 9.28 10.43 -3.53
N THR A 132 9.16 9.11 -3.42
CA THR A 132 7.93 8.37 -3.72
C THR A 132 7.34 7.78 -2.45
N ASN A 133 6.06 8.03 -2.24
CA ASN A 133 5.25 7.36 -1.23
C ASN A 133 4.73 6.03 -1.77
N ILE A 134 4.79 4.98 -0.95
CA ILE A 134 4.52 3.60 -1.37
C ILE A 134 3.29 3.08 -0.63
N LEU A 135 2.35 2.55 -1.42
CA LEU A 135 1.12 1.91 -1.00
C LEU A 135 1.13 0.48 -1.55
N LEU A 136 0.55 -0.46 -0.81
CA LEU A 136 0.43 -1.85 -1.27
C LEU A 136 -1.02 -2.32 -1.21
N ALA A 137 -1.38 -3.24 -2.09
CA ALA A 137 -2.56 -4.08 -1.92
C ALA A 137 -2.21 -5.53 -2.24
N GLN A 138 -2.69 -6.45 -1.43
CA GLN A 138 -2.34 -7.87 -1.52
C GLN A 138 -3.57 -8.78 -1.46
N PRO A 139 -3.51 -9.99 -2.05
CA PRO A 139 -4.53 -11.02 -1.88
C PRO A 139 -4.82 -11.36 -0.41
N GLU A 140 -6.03 -11.88 -0.12
CA GLU A 140 -6.46 -12.20 1.25
C GLU A 140 -5.80 -13.45 1.85
N ASP A 141 -5.22 -14.29 1.01
CA ASP A 141 -4.52 -15.52 1.40
C ASP A 141 -3.06 -15.25 1.80
N LEU A 142 -2.56 -14.02 1.62
CA LEU A 142 -1.25 -13.63 2.13
C LEU A 142 -1.29 -13.31 3.62
N PRO A 143 -0.20 -13.58 4.37
CA PRO A 143 -0.10 -13.21 5.76
C PRO A 143 -0.40 -11.73 5.97
N ASN A 144 -1.04 -11.40 7.10
CA ASN A 144 -1.31 -10.01 7.41
C ASN A 144 0.04 -9.32 7.65
N PRO A 145 0.31 -8.17 7.02
CA PRO A 145 1.54 -7.42 7.28
C PRO A 145 1.69 -6.99 8.75
N GLY A 146 0.62 -7.04 9.55
CA GLY A 146 0.68 -6.84 10.99
C GLY A 146 1.37 -7.96 11.78
N ASP A 147 1.63 -9.12 11.16
CA ASP A 147 2.33 -10.25 11.80
C ASP A 147 3.85 -9.99 11.82
N GLU A 148 4.56 -10.40 12.89
CA GLU A 148 5.96 -10.01 13.21
C GLU A 148 6.98 -10.14 12.05
N ALA A 149 6.75 -11.02 11.09
CA ALA A 149 7.60 -11.20 9.90
C ALA A 149 7.61 -9.99 8.94
N SER A 150 6.62 -9.09 9.02
CA SER A 150 6.45 -7.96 8.09
C SER A 150 7.06 -6.63 8.53
N GLY A 151 7.75 -6.58 9.68
CA GLY A 151 8.32 -5.34 10.22
C GLY A 151 9.29 -4.61 9.29
N THR A 152 10.04 -5.32 8.44
CA THR A 152 10.98 -4.71 7.49
C THR A 152 10.28 -4.17 6.24
N LEU A 153 9.22 -4.85 5.78
CA LEU A 153 8.37 -4.39 4.68
C LEU A 153 7.64 -3.10 5.06
N LEU A 154 6.99 -3.10 6.23
CA LEU A 154 6.20 -1.98 6.74
C LEU A 154 7.01 -0.70 6.97
N ARG A 155 8.34 -0.78 7.14
CA ARG A 155 9.22 0.40 7.22
C ARG A 155 9.20 1.25 5.96
N ASN A 156 8.91 0.63 4.80
CA ASN A 156 8.94 1.29 3.51
C ASN A 156 7.56 1.64 2.95
N VAL A 157 6.49 1.23 3.63
CA VAL A 157 5.13 1.33 3.12
C VAL A 157 4.30 2.21 4.05
N SER A 158 3.54 3.11 3.46
CA SER A 158 2.67 3.99 4.23
C SER A 158 1.34 3.33 4.55
N GLU A 159 0.74 2.62 3.60
CA GLU A 159 -0.58 1.99 3.78
C GLU A 159 -0.64 0.65 3.01
N VAL A 160 -1.32 -0.34 3.60
CA VAL A 160 -1.54 -1.66 2.97
C VAL A 160 -3.02 -2.01 2.99
N TRP A 161 -3.55 -2.44 1.85
CA TRP A 161 -4.92 -2.95 1.70
C TRP A 161 -4.93 -4.46 1.47
N LEU A 162 -6.06 -5.09 1.81
CA LEU A 162 -6.48 -6.29 1.12
C LEU A 162 -7.03 -5.92 -0.26
N TRP A 163 -6.74 -6.73 -1.27
CA TRP A 163 -7.15 -6.49 -2.65
C TRP A 163 -8.66 -6.31 -2.77
N LYS A 164 -9.47 -7.23 -2.24
CA LYS A 164 -10.94 -7.10 -2.29
C LYS A 164 -11.44 -5.86 -1.59
N SER A 165 -10.89 -5.50 -0.44
CA SER A 165 -11.26 -4.27 0.29
C SER A 165 -10.95 -3.03 -0.54
N LEU A 166 -9.79 -2.96 -1.20
CA LEU A 166 -9.49 -1.86 -2.11
C LEU A 166 -10.45 -1.83 -3.31
N ALA A 167 -10.73 -2.99 -3.90
CA ALA A 167 -11.62 -3.13 -5.06
C ALA A 167 -13.09 -2.76 -4.74
N THR A 168 -13.52 -2.83 -3.48
CA THR A 168 -14.84 -2.39 -3.00
C THR A 168 -14.84 -0.99 -2.38
N GLY A 169 -13.70 -0.30 -2.36
CA GLY A 169 -13.60 1.09 -1.90
C GLY A 169 -13.40 1.26 -0.39
N GLU A 170 -13.03 0.19 0.32
CA GLU A 170 -12.80 0.17 1.76
C GLU A 170 -11.42 0.74 2.15
N LYS A 171 -11.19 0.84 3.46
CA LYS A 171 -9.97 1.38 4.07
C LYS A 171 -8.82 0.34 4.11
N PRO A 172 -7.55 0.76 4.24
CA PRO A 172 -6.44 -0.17 4.41
C PRO A 172 -6.52 -0.94 5.72
N ILE A 173 -5.84 -2.09 5.75
CA ILE A 173 -5.62 -2.92 6.94
C ILE A 173 -4.44 -2.43 7.79
N TYR A 174 -3.52 -1.65 7.19
CA TYR A 174 -2.39 -1.04 7.88
C TYR A 174 -2.19 0.40 7.41
N ARG A 175 -1.83 1.28 8.36
CA ARG A 175 -1.40 2.66 8.07
C ARG A 175 -0.25 3.08 9.00
N SER A 176 0.88 3.45 8.41
CA SER A 176 2.04 3.99 9.11
C SER A 176 1.66 5.26 9.88
N GLY A 177 2.02 5.31 11.16
CA GLY A 177 1.70 6.43 12.04
C GLY A 177 0.27 6.43 12.62
N SER A 178 -0.57 5.45 12.29
CA SER A 178 -1.77 5.18 13.09
C SER A 178 -1.36 4.43 14.36
N LEU A 179 -1.42 5.13 15.50
CA LEU A 179 -1.20 4.56 16.82
C LEU A 179 -2.31 3.53 17.10
N GLN A 180 -1.98 2.24 16.99
CA GLN A 180 -2.71 1.18 17.70
C GLN A 180 -1.84 0.50 18.78
N ASP A 181 -0.62 0.99 19.04
CA ASP A 181 0.30 0.43 20.04
C ASP A 181 0.50 1.32 21.29
N VAL A 182 -0.53 1.99 21.79
CA VAL A 182 -0.40 2.83 23.02
C VAL A 182 -1.22 2.37 24.22
N ASP A 183 -2.07 1.35 24.11
CA ASP A 183 -2.98 1.03 25.21
C ASP A 183 -2.58 -0.13 26.13
N ASP A 184 -1.49 -0.88 25.89
CA ASP A 184 -1.14 -2.03 26.74
C ASP A 184 0.06 -1.87 27.70
N ALA A 185 0.69 -0.70 27.77
CA ALA A 185 1.82 -0.47 28.69
C ALA A 185 1.49 0.39 29.93
N SER A 186 0.25 0.88 30.09
CA SER A 186 -0.13 1.70 31.25
C SER A 186 -0.76 0.91 32.42
N ALA A 187 -0.93 -0.41 32.31
CA ALA A 187 -1.61 -1.20 33.34
C ALA A 187 -0.70 -1.77 34.44
N CYS A 188 0.62 -1.52 34.43
CA CYS A 188 1.51 -2.00 35.49
C CYS A 188 2.29 -0.86 36.16
N SER A 189 1.57 0.04 36.85
CA SER A 189 2.14 0.86 37.93
C SER A 189 1.06 1.44 38.82
N LYS A 190 0.31 0.59 39.53
CA LYS A 190 -0.33 0.95 40.81
C LYS A 190 -0.46 -0.28 41.71
N LYS A 191 0.53 -0.51 42.57
CA LYS A 191 0.36 -0.88 44.00
C LYS A 191 1.72 -1.06 44.69
N SER A 192 2.22 0.03 45.25
CA SER A 192 2.86 0.02 46.56
C SER A 192 2.77 1.43 47.14
N GLN A 193 2.70 1.51 48.48
CA GLN A 193 2.27 2.65 49.32
C GLN A 193 0.74 2.74 49.49
N GLY A 194 0.14 2.52 50.65
CA GLY A 194 0.67 2.25 52.00
C GLY A 194 -0.50 2.06 52.98
N VAL A 195 -0.23 2.32 54.26
CA VAL A 195 -1.11 2.29 55.45
C VAL A 195 -1.06 0.97 56.23
N GLY A 196 -0.72 0.93 57.52
CA GLY A 196 -0.46 2.02 58.46
C GLY A 196 -0.01 1.48 59.82
N ASP A 197 0.61 2.37 60.59
CA ASP A 197 0.86 2.21 62.03
C ASP A 197 -0.45 2.09 62.79
N ASP A 198 -0.55 1.20 63.79
CA ASP A 198 -1.13 1.58 65.07
C ASP A 198 -0.80 0.62 66.23
N VAL A 199 -0.80 1.23 67.41
CA VAL A 199 -0.23 0.82 68.71
C VAL A 199 -1.21 -0.02 69.55
N SER A 200 -0.69 -0.92 70.41
CA SER A 200 -1.08 -1.17 71.84
C SER A 200 -1.01 -2.65 72.23
N GLY A 201 -0.30 -2.95 73.33
CA GLY A 201 -0.23 -4.26 74.00
C GLY A 201 1.06 -4.47 74.75
#